data_AF-A0A958RH77-F1
#
_entry.id   AF-A0A958RH77-F1
#
_cell.length_a   1.000
_cell.length_b   1.000
_cell.length_c   1.000
_cell.angle_alpha   90.00
_cell.angle_beta   90.00
_cell.angle_gamma   90.00
#
_symmetry.space_group_name_H-M   'P 1'
#
loop_
_entity.id
_entity.type
_entity.pdbx_description
1 polymer ?
#
loop_
_entity_poly.entity_id
_entity_poly.type
_entity_poly.pdbx_seq_one_letter_code
_entity_poly.pdbx_strand_id
1 'polypeptide(L)'
;IVLNYKKDNNGDTVITKLNEDTLKDIADEANGSYINGSNTIEVVDTIRDILNKMDKTEFEAKEFADFKDQFQWFLGFAICLLFLDIFLLERKTGWLKRLNLFNENF
;
A
#
# COMPACT_ATOMS: atom_id res chain seq x y z
N ILE A 1 0.26 31.16 -29.41
CA ILE A 1 0.55 32.59 -29.16
C ILE A 1 1.53 32.63 -27.99
N VAL A 2 2.77 33.10 -28.18
CA VAL A 2 3.72 33.25 -27.07
C VAL A 2 3.36 34.53 -26.31
N LEU A 3 2.94 34.39 -25.06
CA LEU A 3 2.31 35.44 -24.23
C LEU A 3 3.29 36.49 -23.64
N ASN A 4 4.44 36.74 -24.28
CA ASN A 4 5.63 37.46 -23.79
C ASN A 4 6.63 36.62 -22.96
N TYR A 5 7.91 36.98 -23.06
CA TYR A 5 9.01 36.41 -22.27
C TYR A 5 9.07 37.01 -20.88
N LYS A 6 9.61 36.25 -19.91
CA LYS A 6 9.86 36.74 -18.55
C LYS A 6 10.82 37.93 -18.60
N LYS A 7 10.46 39.00 -17.89
CA LYS A 7 11.29 40.18 -17.69
C LYS A 7 11.83 40.23 -16.25
N ASP A 8 13.00 40.82 -16.07
CA ASP A 8 13.52 41.15 -14.74
C ASP A 8 12.97 42.50 -14.23
N ASN A 9 13.46 42.96 -13.07
CA ASN A 9 13.02 44.22 -12.45
C ASN A 9 13.40 45.46 -13.28
N ASN A 10 14.34 45.35 -14.21
CA ASN A 10 14.80 46.43 -15.08
C ASN A 10 14.06 46.44 -16.43
N GLY A 11 13.22 45.43 -16.71
CA GLY A 11 12.50 45.26 -17.97
C GLY A 11 13.25 44.45 -19.03
N ASP A 12 14.40 43.89 -18.68
CA ASP A 12 15.23 43.09 -19.59
C ASP A 12 14.76 41.64 -19.65
N THR A 13 14.92 40.99 -20.81
CA THR A 13 14.47 39.61 -21.00
C THR A 13 15.36 38.64 -20.23
N VAL A 14 14.75 37.80 -19.39
CA VAL A 14 15.49 36.75 -18.66
C VAL A 14 15.89 35.64 -19.62
N ILE A 15 17.20 35.40 -19.74
CA ILE A 15 17.77 34.29 -20.50
C ILE A 15 18.32 33.27 -19.51
N THR A 16 17.86 32.02 -19.60
CA THR A 16 18.38 30.91 -18.79
C THR A 16 19.17 29.96 -19.66
N LYS A 17 20.21 29.35 -19.09
CA LYS A 17 21.02 28.32 -19.74
C LYS A 17 21.34 27.23 -18.71
N LEU A 18 21.34 25.98 -19.17
CA LEU A 18 21.87 24.85 -18.39
C LEU A 18 23.35 25.10 -18.07
N ASN A 19 23.71 24.99 -16.80
CA ASN A 19 25.10 24.98 -16.35
C ASN A 19 25.42 23.58 -15.84
N GLU A 20 26.00 22.75 -16.71
CA GLU A 20 26.33 21.36 -16.34
C GLU A 20 27.47 21.28 -15.33
N ASP A 21 28.42 22.21 -15.37
CA ASP A 21 29.60 22.18 -14.50
C ASP A 21 29.18 22.31 -13.03
N THR A 22 28.32 23.29 -12.72
CA THR A 22 27.75 23.44 -11.37
C THR A 22 26.93 22.22 -10.93
N LEU A 23 26.22 21.56 -11.85
CA LEU A 23 25.44 20.37 -11.51
C LEU A 23 26.32 19.16 -11.23
N LYS A 24 27.46 19.03 -11.94
CA LYS A 24 28.48 18.01 -11.67
C LYS A 24 29.16 18.26 -10.33
N ASP A 25 29.56 19.50 -10.04
CA ASP A 25 30.15 19.89 -8.75
C ASP A 25 29.24 19.54 -7.57
N ILE A 26 27.93 19.82 -7.68
CA ILE A 26 26.94 19.46 -6.66
C ILE A 26 26.82 17.94 -6.50
N ALA A 27 26.81 17.20 -7.61
CA ALA A 27 26.72 15.74 -7.56
C ALA A 27 27.96 15.14 -6.89
N ASP A 28 29.15 15.64 -7.22
CA ASP A 28 30.42 15.17 -6.66
C ASP A 28 30.49 15.44 -5.14
N GLU A 29 30.10 16.63 -4.69
CA GLU A 29 30.04 16.96 -3.25
C GLU A 29 29.02 16.09 -2.49
N ALA A 30 27.92 15.70 -3.14
CA ALA A 30 26.90 14.85 -2.56
C ALA A 30 27.23 13.34 -2.64
N ASN A 31 28.41 12.96 -3.16
CA ASN A 31 28.74 11.57 -3.51
C ASN A 31 27.68 10.91 -4.44
N GLY A 32 27.06 11.72 -5.30
CA GLY A 32 26.08 11.32 -6.29
C GLY A 32 26.68 11.18 -7.68
N SER A 33 25.82 11.20 -8.70
CA SER A 33 26.22 11.21 -10.10
C SER A 33 25.33 12.14 -10.91
N TYR A 34 25.94 12.96 -11.76
CA TYR A 34 25.22 13.81 -12.71
C TYR A 34 24.86 13.02 -13.97
N ILE A 35 23.59 13.10 -14.38
CA ILE A 35 23.08 12.48 -15.60
C ILE A 35 22.41 13.56 -16.45
N ASN A 36 22.83 13.71 -17.71
CA ASN A 36 22.24 14.68 -18.63
C ASN A 36 20.83 14.24 -19.07
N GLY A 37 19.83 15.09 -18.82
CA GLY A 37 18.41 14.83 -19.08
C GLY A 37 17.96 14.94 -20.54
N SER A 38 18.84 15.18 -21.51
CA SER A 38 18.45 15.42 -22.91
C SER A 38 17.83 14.19 -23.58
N ASN A 39 18.22 12.98 -23.15
CA ASN A 39 17.68 11.72 -23.64
C ASN A 39 17.01 10.95 -22.49
N THR A 40 15.68 11.04 -22.43
CA THR A 40 14.89 10.41 -21.36
C THR A 40 15.08 8.90 -21.29
N ILE A 41 15.26 8.20 -22.43
CA ILE A 41 15.40 6.74 -22.44
C ILE A 41 16.70 6.32 -21.74
N GLU A 42 17.81 6.97 -22.12
CA GLU A 42 19.14 6.73 -21.56
C GLU A 42 19.20 7.06 -20.06
N VAL A 43 18.57 8.15 -19.65
CA VAL A 43 18.46 8.54 -18.23
C VAL A 43 17.76 7.46 -17.42
N VAL A 44 16.63 6.96 -17.93
CA VAL A 44 15.84 5.94 -17.22
C VAL A 44 16.62 4.62 -17.12
N ASP A 45 17.30 4.20 -18.20
CA ASP A 45 18.10 2.98 -18.19
C ASP A 45 19.31 3.09 -17.23
N THR A 46 19.99 4.23 -17.22
CA THR A 46 21.08 4.51 -16.27
C THR A 46 20.60 4.44 -14.82
N ILE A 47 19.44 5.04 -14.51
CA ILE A 47 18.85 4.98 -13.17
C ILE A 47 18.51 3.54 -12.79
N ARG A 48 17.93 2.75 -13.71
CA ARG A 48 17.63 1.32 -13.46
C ARG A 48 18.89 0.54 -13.13
N ASP A 49 19.97 0.75 -13.87
CA ASP A 49 21.24 0.07 -13.64
C ASP A 49 21.84 0.41 -12.27
N ILE A 50 21.76 1.68 -11.86
CA ILE A 50 22.19 2.12 -10.52
C ILE A 50 21.36 1.41 -9.44
N LEU A 51 20.04 1.38 -9.59
CA LEU A 51 19.14 0.70 -8.64
C LEU A 51 19.37 -0.80 -8.56
N ASN A 52 19.66 -1.45 -9.69
CA ASN A 52 19.92 -2.89 -9.74
C ASN A 52 21.28 -3.28 -9.12
N LYS A 53 22.27 -2.39 -9.19
CA LYS A 53 23.62 -2.59 -8.63
C LYS A 53 23.70 -2.21 -7.15
N MET A 54 22.75 -1.45 -6.65
CA MET A 54 22.64 -1.17 -5.23
C MET A 54 22.33 -2.47 -4.50
N ASP A 55 23.20 -2.87 -3.55
CA ASP A 55 22.89 -3.99 -2.68
C ASP A 55 21.51 -3.74 -2.06
N LYS A 56 20.63 -4.74 -2.15
CA LYS A 56 19.30 -4.70 -1.54
C LYS A 56 19.45 -4.81 -0.02
N THR A 57 20.10 -3.85 0.62
CA THR A 57 20.11 -3.73 2.07
C THR A 57 18.72 -3.28 2.50
N GLU A 58 17.92 -4.25 2.92
CA GLU A 58 16.65 -4.09 3.64
C GLU A 58 15.67 -3.05 3.07
N PHE A 59 15.26 -3.20 1.81
CA PHE A 59 13.88 -2.85 1.45
C PHE A 59 12.88 -3.94 1.94
N GLU A 60 13.26 -4.76 2.92
CA GLU A 60 12.42 -5.77 3.58
C GLU A 60 11.33 -5.14 4.46
N ALA A 61 11.51 -3.90 4.94
CA ALA A 61 10.46 -3.21 5.72
C ALA A 61 9.30 -2.65 4.86
N LYS A 62 9.32 -2.92 3.54
CA LYS A 62 8.20 -2.67 2.64
C LYS A 62 7.89 -3.90 1.81
N GLU A 63 8.07 -5.10 2.38
CA GLU A 63 7.02 -6.09 2.17
C GLU A 63 5.72 -5.35 2.46
N PHE A 64 4.91 -5.17 1.43
CA PHE A 64 3.48 -5.04 1.64
C PHE A 64 3.12 -6.23 2.50
N ALA A 65 3.03 -6.04 3.81
CA ALA A 65 2.47 -7.03 4.71
C ALA A 65 1.04 -7.20 4.21
N ASP A 66 0.86 -8.17 3.31
CA ASP A 66 -0.43 -8.58 2.80
C ASP A 66 -1.09 -9.31 3.97
N PHE A 67 -1.65 -8.52 4.87
CA PHE A 67 -2.37 -8.99 6.04
C PHE A 67 -3.56 -9.78 5.51
N LYS A 68 -3.43 -11.11 5.51
CA LYS A 68 -4.56 -11.98 5.19
C LYS A 68 -5.65 -11.78 6.23
N ASP A 69 -6.84 -11.52 5.73
CA ASP A 69 -8.04 -11.48 6.54
C ASP A 69 -8.22 -12.80 7.32
N GLN A 70 -8.43 -12.70 8.63
CA GLN A 70 -8.61 -13.85 9.55
C GLN A 70 -10.08 -14.05 10.00
N PHE A 71 -11.05 -13.44 9.31
CA PHE A 71 -12.47 -13.50 9.68
C PHE A 71 -13.09 -14.91 9.57
N GLN A 72 -12.42 -15.86 8.90
CA GLN A 72 -12.91 -17.22 8.65
C GLN A 72 -13.16 -17.98 9.96
N TRP A 73 -12.34 -17.75 10.99
CA TRP A 73 -12.56 -18.35 12.31
C TRP A 73 -13.85 -17.84 12.97
N PHE A 74 -14.11 -16.53 12.88
CA PHE A 74 -15.34 -15.93 13.39
C PHE A 74 -16.57 -16.44 12.62
N LEU A 75 -16.46 -16.56 11.29
CA LEU A 75 -17.51 -17.12 10.45
C LEU A 75 -17.77 -18.60 10.78
N GLY A 76 -16.71 -19.39 10.99
CA GLY A 76 -16.80 -20.79 11.41
C GLY A 76 -17.53 -20.97 12.74
N PHE A 77 -17.21 -20.14 13.73
CA PHE A 77 -17.94 -20.14 15.01
C PHE A 77 -19.41 -19.73 14.85
N ALA A 78 -19.71 -18.73 14.04
CA ALA A 78 -21.09 -18.31 13.78
C ALA A 78 -21.93 -19.44 13.16
N ILE A 79 -21.37 -20.13 12.15
CA ILE A 79 -22.02 -21.28 11.51
C ILE A 79 -22.19 -22.44 12.50
N CYS A 80 -21.17 -22.73 13.32
CA CYS A 80 -21.24 -23.77 14.34
C CYS A 80 -22.36 -23.51 15.36
N LEU A 81 -22.47 -22.28 15.86
CA LEU A 81 -23.54 -21.88 16.78
C LEU A 81 -24.93 -21.97 16.13
N LEU A 82 -25.05 -21.65 14.85
CA LEU A 82 -26.30 -21.79 14.10
C LEU A 82 -26.73 -23.27 14.02
N PHE A 83 -25.81 -24.18 13.68
CA PHE A 83 -26.12 -25.61 13.72
C PHE A 83 -26.52 -26.08 15.11
N LEU A 84 -25.80 -25.64 16.15
CA LEU A 84 -26.09 -25.98 17.53
C LEU A 84 -27.50 -25.51 17.93
N ASP A 85 -27.92 -24.32 17.50
CA ASP A 85 -29.28 -23.81 17.70
C ASP A 85 -30.33 -24.70 17.03
N ILE A 86 -30.14 -25.07 15.75
CA ILE A 86 -31.05 -25.97 15.02
C ILE A 86 -31.20 -27.32 15.75
N PHE A 87 -30.09 -27.96 16.12
CA PHE A 87 -30.12 -29.25 16.81
C PHE A 87 -30.68 -29.18 18.24
N LEU A 88 -30.46 -28.06 18.94
CA LEU A 88 -31.03 -27.86 20.28
C LEU A 88 -32.53 -27.52 20.23
N LEU A 89 -33.00 -26.74 19.24
CA LEU A 89 -34.41 -26.39 19.11
C LEU A 89 -35.28 -27.62 18.83
N GLU A 90 -34.81 -28.57 18.02
CA GLU A 90 -35.50 -29.84 17.78
C GLU A 90 -35.66 -30.67 19.06
N ARG A 91 -34.71 -30.59 20.00
CA ARG A 91 -34.74 -31.38 21.25
C ARG A 91 -35.45 -30.69 22.41
N LYS A 92 -35.54 -29.36 22.43
CA LYS A 92 -36.20 -28.64 23.55
C LYS A 92 -37.69 -28.98 23.67
N THR A 93 -38.37 -29.39 22.60
CA THR A 93 -39.79 -29.80 22.70
C THR A 93 -39.97 -31.23 23.25
N GLY A 94 -38.94 -32.07 23.25
CA GLY A 94 -39.01 -33.45 23.75
C GLY A 94 -38.68 -33.60 25.24
N TRP A 95 -37.69 -32.86 25.74
CA TRP A 95 -37.28 -32.94 27.15
C TRP A 95 -38.19 -32.11 28.08
N LEU A 96 -38.72 -30.97 27.61
CA LEU A 96 -39.76 -30.22 28.33
C LEU A 96 -41.07 -31.01 28.48
N LYS A 97 -41.41 -31.91 27.56
CA LYS A 97 -42.55 -32.84 27.71
C LYS A 97 -42.30 -33.95 28.73
N ARG A 98 -41.04 -34.30 29.02
CA ARG A 98 -40.67 -35.31 30.04
C ARG A 98 -40.59 -34.72 31.44
N LEU A 99 -40.39 -33.42 31.55
CA LEU A 99 -40.59 -32.70 32.80
C LEU A 99 -42.08 -32.43 32.92
N ASN A 100 -42.75 -33.15 33.83
CA ASN A 100 -44.16 -32.98 34.17
C ASN A 100 -44.37 -31.62 34.89
N LEU A 101 -44.09 -30.51 34.19
CA LEU A 101 -44.05 -29.14 34.71
C LEU A 101 -45.44 -28.61 35.06
N PHE A 102 -46.48 -29.25 34.52
CA PHE A 102 -47.86 -29.06 34.90
C PHE A 102 -48.38 -30.44 35.27
N ASN A 103 -48.46 -30.70 36.57
CA ASN A 103 -48.95 -31.96 37.14
C ASN A 103 -50.45 -32.13 36.84
N GLU A 104 -50.80 -32.40 35.59
CA GLU A 104 -52.16 -32.67 35.15
C GLU A 104 -52.41 -34.18 35.27
N ASN A 105 -52.94 -34.56 36.43
CA ASN A 105 -53.62 -35.85 36.60
C ASN A 105 -55.02 -35.73 35.99
N PHE A 106 -55.36 -36.65 35.09
CA PHE A 106 -56.76 -36.97 34.77
C PHE A 106 -57.31 -37.94 35.82
#